data_AF-A0A7J6HGS0-F1
#
_entry.id   AF-A0A7J6HGS0-F1
#
_cell.length_a   1.000
_cell.length_b   1.000
_cell.length_c   1.000
_cell.angle_alpha   90.00
_cell.angle_beta   90.00
_cell.angle_gamma   90.00
#
_symmetry.space_group_name_H-M   'P 1'
#
loop_
_entity.id
_entity.type
_entity.pdbx_description
1 polymer ?
#
loop_
_entity_poly.entity_id
_entity_poly.type
_entity_poly.pdbx_seq_one_letter_code
_entity_poly.pdbx_strand_id
1 'polypeptide(L)'
;MELALKIANKIKANERFSVYIVIPMWPEGSPTSAAVQEILFWQGQTMAMMYSVIAQAIKNAGLSDQHHPQDYLNFFCLGKREVSSSRRSKPTENSVLV
;
A
#
# COMPACT_ATOMS: atom_id res chain seq x y z
N MET A 1 -11.74 5.47 6.45
CA MET A 1 -12.89 4.57 6.70
C MET A 1 -13.77 4.41 5.46
N GLU A 2 -14.19 5.50 4.82
CA GLU A 2 -15.14 5.50 3.68
C GLU A 2 -14.85 4.50 2.56
N LEU A 3 -13.59 4.29 2.16
CA LEU A 3 -13.24 3.32 1.12
C LEU A 3 -13.68 1.89 1.47
N ALA A 4 -13.41 1.44 2.69
CA ALA A 4 -13.79 0.10 3.14
C ALA A 4 -15.31 -0.04 3.25
N LEU A 5 -16.01 1.01 3.72
CA LEU A 5 -17.47 1.02 3.79
C LEU A 5 -18.10 1.02 2.39
N LYS A 6 -17.52 1.75 1.44
CA LYS A 6 -17.97 1.75 0.05
C LYS A 6 -17.85 0.36 -0.58
N ILE A 7 -16.70 -0.30 -0.38
CA ILE A 7 -16.49 -1.69 -0.82
C ILE A 7 -17.51 -2.62 -0.17
N ALA A 8 -17.68 -2.55 1.15
CA ALA A 8 -18.65 -3.39 1.88
C ALA A 8 -20.09 -3.20 1.36
N ASN A 9 -20.48 -1.96 1.04
CA ASN A 9 -21.79 -1.69 0.43
C ASN A 9 -21.93 -2.27 -0.98
N LYS A 10 -20.86 -2.25 -1.79
CA LYS A 10 -20.86 -2.85 -3.13
C LYS A 10 -20.90 -4.38 -3.09
N ILE A 11 -20.22 -5.02 -2.13
CA ILE A 11 -20.33 -6.46 -1.87
C ILE A 11 -21.77 -6.84 -1.53
N LYS A 12 -22.42 -6.08 -0.62
CA LYS A 12 -23.82 -6.33 -0.24
C LYS A 12 -24.80 -6.18 -1.40
N ALA A 13 -24.53 -5.25 -2.32
CA ALA A 13 -25.32 -5.06 -3.54
C ALA A 13 -24.98 -6.08 -4.65
N ASN A 14 -24.03 -6.98 -4.41
CA ASN A 14 -23.47 -7.89 -5.42
C ASN A 14 -22.97 -7.17 -6.68
N GLU A 15 -22.38 -5.98 -6.49
CA GLU A 15 -21.82 -5.17 -7.56
C GLU A 15 -20.30 -5.25 -7.55
N ARG A 16 -19.71 -5.47 -8.72
CA ARG A 16 -18.25 -5.49 -8.87
C ARG A 16 -17.66 -4.11 -8.59
N PHE A 17 -16.76 -4.04 -7.62
CA PHE A 17 -16.05 -2.82 -7.25
C PHE A 17 -14.70 -3.15 -6.64
N SER A 18 -13.61 -2.54 -7.14
CA SER A 18 -12.26 -2.77 -6.63
C SER A 18 -11.52 -1.44 -6.47
N VAL A 19 -10.68 -1.37 -5.44
CA VAL A 19 -9.87 -0.20 -5.09
C VAL A 19 -8.40 -0.59 -5.08
N TYR A 20 -7.59 0.24 -5.74
CA TYR A 20 -6.14 0.06 -5.83
C TYR A 20 -5.47 1.30 -5.28
N ILE A 21 -4.61 1.12 -4.28
CA ILE A 21 -3.94 2.22 -3.57
C ILE A 21 -2.45 2.09 -3.80
N VAL A 22 -1.83 3.15 -4.32
CA VAL A 22 -0.37 3.24 -4.45
C VAL A 22 0.16 4.14 -3.35
N ILE A 23 1.10 3.63 -2.57
CA ILE A 23 1.77 4.31 -1.47
C ILE A 23 3.29 4.15 -1.63
N PRO A 24 4.10 5.07 -1.08
CA PRO A 24 5.54 4.84 -1.03
C PRO A 24 5.86 3.60 -0.18
N MET A 25 7.03 2.99 -0.41
CA MET A 25 7.47 1.83 0.39
C MET A 25 7.65 2.19 1.88
N TRP A 26 8.06 3.42 2.16
CA TRP A 26 8.00 4.07 3.47
C TRP A 26 7.94 5.60 3.27
N PRO A 27 7.46 6.37 4.26
CA PRO A 27 7.55 7.84 4.27
C PRO A 27 8.98 8.35 4.08
N GLU A 28 9.15 9.56 3.57
CA GLU A 28 10.48 10.13 3.34
C GLU A 28 11.32 10.21 4.64
N GLY A 29 12.60 9.82 4.53
CA GLY A 29 13.55 9.79 5.64
C GLY A 29 14.12 8.39 5.90
N SER A 30 14.83 8.24 7.03
CA SER A 30 15.36 6.94 7.45
C SER A 30 14.21 6.01 7.86
N PRO A 31 14.08 4.81 7.28
CA PRO A 31 13.00 3.89 7.62
C PRO A 31 13.08 3.40 9.07
N THR A 32 14.24 3.51 9.72
CA THR A 32 14.44 3.12 11.12
C THR A 32 14.21 4.27 12.11
N SER A 33 13.89 5.48 11.63
CA SER A 33 13.58 6.62 12.51
C SER A 33 12.25 6.42 13.24
N ALA A 34 12.15 6.95 14.46
CA ALA A 34 10.95 6.84 15.28
C ALA A 34 9.70 7.41 14.57
N ALA A 35 9.84 8.58 13.92
CA ALA A 35 8.75 9.20 13.18
C ALA A 35 8.25 8.32 12.01
N VAL A 36 9.16 7.74 11.21
CA VAL A 36 8.77 6.87 10.10
C VAL A 36 8.11 5.58 10.61
N GLN A 37 8.64 4.99 11.69
CA GLN A 37 8.06 3.79 12.30
C GLN A 37 6.65 4.04 12.87
N GLU A 38 6.41 5.20 13.48
CA GLU A 38 5.08 5.57 13.98
C GLU A 38 4.06 5.74 12.84
N ILE A 39 4.46 6.38 11.73
CA ILE A 39 3.61 6.48 10.55
C ILE A 39 3.31 5.10 9.96
N LEU A 40 4.32 4.23 9.82
CA LEU A 40 4.16 2.86 9.33
C LEU A 40 3.23 2.03 10.23
N PHE A 41 3.34 2.21 11.56
CA PHE A 41 2.45 1.55 12.52
C PHE A 41 0.99 1.93 12.27
N TRP A 42 0.68 3.23 12.21
CA TRP A 42 -0.68 3.71 11.97
C TRP A 42 -1.21 3.35 10.59
N GLN A 43 -0.33 3.34 9.58
CA GLN A 43 -0.66 2.86 8.26
C GLN A 43 -1.05 1.38 8.29
N GLY A 44 -0.28 0.54 8.97
CA GLY A 44 -0.57 -0.87 9.17
C GLY A 44 -1.90 -1.11 9.89
N GLN A 45 -2.18 -0.35 10.96
CA GLN A 45 -3.47 -0.42 11.66
C GLN A 45 -4.64 -0.03 10.75
N THR A 46 -4.47 1.00 9.93
CA THR A 46 -5.49 1.44 8.97
C THR A 46 -5.75 0.36 7.91
N MET A 47 -4.71 -0.24 7.35
CA MET A 47 -4.83 -1.33 6.37
C MET A 47 -5.53 -2.54 6.99
N ALA A 48 -5.13 -2.95 8.19
CA ALA A 48 -5.73 -4.07 8.91
C ALA A 48 -7.24 -3.84 9.13
N MET A 49 -7.62 -2.66 9.64
CA MET A 49 -9.02 -2.29 9.85
C MET A 49 -9.83 -2.30 8.54
N MET A 50 -9.28 -1.78 7.43
CA MET A 50 -9.96 -1.83 6.14
C MET A 50 -10.17 -3.27 5.65
N TYR A 51 -9.15 -4.13 5.74
CA TYR A 51 -9.27 -5.54 5.36
C TYR A 51 -10.28 -6.28 6.25
N SER A 52 -10.31 -6.02 7.56
CA SER A 52 -11.29 -6.64 8.47
C SER A 52 -12.72 -6.28 8.11
N VAL A 53 -13.00 -5.01 7.78
CA VAL A 53 -14.35 -4.58 7.33
C VAL A 53 -14.78 -5.30 6.06
N ILE A 54 -13.87 -5.43 5.09
CA ILE A 54 -14.14 -6.11 3.82
C ILE A 54 -14.34 -7.62 4.04
N ALA A 55 -13.47 -8.27 4.82
CA ALA A 55 -13.59 -9.69 5.15
C ALA A 55 -14.92 -10.00 5.84
N GLN A 56 -15.35 -9.14 6.77
CA GLN A 56 -16.65 -9.29 7.42
C GLN A 56 -17.82 -9.11 6.44
N ALA A 57 -17.71 -8.17 5.49
CA ALA A 57 -18.72 -7.97 4.46
C ALA A 57 -18.86 -9.20 3.53
N ILE A 58 -17.74 -9.77 3.09
CA ILE A 58 -17.70 -11.02 2.31
C ILE A 58 -18.36 -12.16 3.08
N LYS A 59 -17.98 -12.34 4.35
CA LYS A 59 -18.55 -13.36 5.23
C LYS A 59 -20.06 -13.20 5.39
N ASN A 60 -20.53 -11.99 5.64
CA ASN A 60 -21.95 -11.69 5.81
C ASN A 60 -22.77 -11.89 4.53
N ALA A 61 -22.14 -11.76 3.36
CA ALA A 61 -22.76 -12.04 2.07
C ALA A 61 -22.75 -13.54 1.70
N GLY A 62 -22.11 -14.40 2.52
CA GLY A 62 -21.97 -15.83 2.22
C GLY A 62 -20.98 -16.14 1.11
N LEU A 63 -20.03 -15.23 0.84
CA LEU A 63 -19.11 -15.28 -0.29
C LEU A 63 -17.69 -15.75 0.08
N SER A 64 -17.48 -16.23 1.31
CA SER A 64 -16.15 -16.58 1.84
C SER A 64 -15.38 -17.61 1.03
N ASP A 65 -16.06 -18.55 0.37
CA ASP A 65 -15.42 -19.61 -0.42
C ASP A 65 -15.06 -19.16 -1.85
N GLN A 66 -15.59 -18.01 -2.28
CA GLN A 66 -15.49 -17.52 -3.66
C GLN A 66 -14.62 -16.25 -3.77
N HIS A 67 -14.55 -15.49 -2.69
CA HIS A 67 -13.96 -14.15 -2.70
C HIS A 67 -13.00 -13.93 -1.55
N HIS A 68 -11.87 -13.31 -1.87
CA HIS A 68 -10.87 -12.87 -0.91
C HIS A 68 -10.91 -11.34 -0.76
N PRO A 69 -10.61 -10.75 0.42
CA PRO A 69 -10.56 -9.29 0.57
C PRO A 69 -9.66 -8.56 -0.45
N GLN A 70 -8.60 -9.21 -0.92
CA GLN A 70 -7.71 -8.68 -1.96
C GLN A 70 -8.34 -8.61 -3.37
N ASP A 71 -9.49 -9.26 -3.62
CA ASP A 71 -10.23 -9.06 -4.86
C ASP A 71 -10.83 -7.63 -4.93
N TYR A 72 -11.01 -6.99 -3.77
CA TYR A 72 -11.65 -5.70 -3.63
C TYR A 72 -10.69 -4.57 -3.23
N LEU A 73 -9.62 -4.86 -2.48
CA LEU A 73 -8.68 -3.86 -1.99
C LEU A 73 -7.24 -4.34 -2.13
N ASN A 74 -6.41 -3.57 -2.83
CA ASN A 74 -4.98 -3.84 -2.95
C ASN A 74 -4.16 -2.59 -2.65
N PHE A 75 -3.02 -2.80 -1.98
CA PHE A 75 -2.02 -1.78 -1.72
C PHE A 75 -0.73 -2.15 -2.44
N PHE A 76 -0.14 -1.19 -3.14
CA PHE A 76 1.11 -1.35 -3.86
C PHE A 76 2.10 -0.28 -3.46
N CYS A 77 3.38 -0.64 -3.54
CA CYS A 77 4.48 0.32 -3.53
C CYS A 77 5.30 0.19 -4.81
N LEU A 78 5.92 1.30 -5.21
CA LEU A 78 6.78 1.35 -6.37
C LEU A 78 8.24 1.14 -5.95
N GLY A 79 8.97 0.34 -6.71
CA GLY A 79 10.39 0.10 -6.52
C GLY A 79 11.10 -0.05 -7.87
N LYS A 80 12.28 0.54 -8.00
CA LYS A 80 13.10 0.46 -9.22
C LYS A 80 14.40 -0.28 -8.90
N ARG A 81 14.79 -1.22 -9.77
CA ARG A 81 16.09 -1.90 -9.72
C ARG A 81 16.77 -1.75 -11.09
N GLU A 82 17.94 -1.13 -11.12
CA GLU A 82 18.77 -1.01 -12.32
C GLU A 82 19.93 -1.99 -12.27
N VAL A 83 20.30 -2.58 -13.42
CA VAL A 83 21.55 -3.34 -13.55
C VAL A 83 22.72 -2.35 -13.58
N SER A 84 23.83 -2.68 -12.92
CA SER A 84 25.04 -1.87 -13.01
C SER A 84 25.53 -1.83 -14.46
N SER A 85 25.36 -0.69 -15.12
CA SER A 85 26.07 -0.45 -16.38
C SER A 85 27.55 -0.33 -16.04
N SER A 86 28.40 -1.22 -16.56
CA SER A 86 29.88 -1.16 -16.45
C SER A 86 30.51 0.11 -17.04
N ARG A 87 29.68 1.08 -17.44
CA ARG A 87 30.05 2.34 -18.08
C ARG A 87 29.13 3.46 -17.62
N ARG A 88 29.21 3.87 -16.35
CA ARG A 88 28.79 5.22 -15.94
C ARG A 88 29.95 5.91 -15.22
N SER A 89 30.23 7.11 -15.70
CA SER A 89 31.33 8.01 -15.36
C SER A 89 31.53 8.15 -13.86
N LYS A 90 32.80 8.09 -13.44
CA LYS A 90 33.24 8.57 -12.13
C LYS A 90 32.65 9.97 -11.89
N PRO A 91 32.17 10.31 -10.69
CA PRO A 91 31.80 11.68 -10.40
C PRO A 91 33.05 12.54 -10.58
N THR A 92 32.98 13.53 -11.47
CA THR A 92 34.03 14.54 -11.61
C THR A 92 34.07 15.32 -10.30
N GLU A 93 35.17 15.15 -9.58
CA GLU A 93 35.54 15.93 -8.41
C GLU A 93 35.77 17.38 -8.87
N ASN A 94 34.72 18.19 -8.90
CA ASN A 94 34.85 19.63 -9.05
C ASN A 94 34.83 20.25 -7.66
N SER A 95 36.04 20.64 -7.23
CA SER A 95 36.36 21.62 -6.21
C SER A 95 35.37 22.77 -6.12
N VAL A 96 34.85 23.04 -4.92
CA VAL A 96 34.48 24.40 -4.52
C VAL A 96 35.16 24.68 -3.19
N LEU A 97 36.32 25.34 -3.30
CA LEU A 97 36.81 26.25 -2.29
C LEU A 97 35.85 27.44 -2.26
N VAL A 98 35.15 27.65 -1.13
CA VAL A 98 35.04 28.93 -0.41
C VAL A 98 34.84 28.61 1.06
#